data_AF-A0A382W5S4-F1
#
_entry.id   AF-A0A382W5S4-F1
#
_cell.length_a   1.000
_cell.length_b   1.000
_cell.length_c   1.000
_cell.angle_alpha   90.00
_cell.angle_beta   90.00
_cell.angle_gamma   90.00
#
_symmetry.space_group_name_H-M   'P 1'
#
loop_
_entity.id
_entity.type
_entity.pdbx_description
1 polymer ?
#
loop_
_entity_poly.entity_id
_entity_poly.type
_entity_poly.pdbx_seq_one_letter_code
_entity_poly.pdbx_strand_id
1 'polypeptide(L)'
;MPVLIAPGKSLVETIFDLGHSKFHTRRTMVNDIDIEAIAGKQGMLARAYTDPEVFKLEMERIFQRVWIFVGHESQVPKPGDFRRTSIGTNEVLLVRQKDYSLKTLFNNCSHRGTRLCAATEGNRASFICPYHAWTFDLDGTLK
;
A
#
# COMPACT_ATOMS: atom_id res chain seq x y z
N MET A 1 -11.25 -2.71 -15.21
CA MET A 1 -9.97 -1.99 -15.09
C MET A 1 -9.23 -2.43 -13.83
N PRO A 2 -7.91 -2.67 -13.90
CA PRO A 2 -7.09 -2.99 -12.72
C PRO A 2 -6.96 -1.77 -11.80
N VAL A 3 -7.02 -1.99 -10.48
CA VAL A 3 -6.84 -0.92 -9.49
C VAL A 3 -5.41 -0.96 -8.99
N LEU A 4 -4.69 0.13 -9.22
CA LEU A 4 -3.35 0.38 -8.68
C LEU A 4 -3.43 1.50 -7.64
N ILE A 5 -2.55 1.48 -6.63
CA ILE A 5 -2.44 2.57 -5.64
C ILE A 5 -1.07 3.21 -5.72
N ALA A 6 -1.02 4.52 -5.95
CA ALA A 6 0.16 5.33 -5.70
C ALA A 6 0.22 5.64 -4.21
N PRO A 7 1.36 5.44 -3.57
CA PRO A 7 1.52 5.86 -2.20
C PRO A 7 1.66 7.38 -2.11
N GLY A 8 0.79 8.00 -1.30
CA GLY A 8 1.09 9.29 -0.68
C GLY A 8 0.76 10.59 -1.43
N LYS A 9 -0.15 10.62 -2.43
CA LYS A 9 -0.70 11.91 -2.94
C LYS A 9 -2.17 11.81 -3.34
N SER A 10 -2.95 12.84 -3.01
CA SER A 10 -4.29 13.08 -3.55
C SER A 10 -4.24 13.20 -5.07
N LEU A 11 -5.31 12.78 -5.74
CA LEU A 11 -5.51 12.75 -7.19
C LEU A 11 -5.46 14.14 -7.85
N VAL A 12 -4.28 14.73 -7.98
CA VAL A 12 -3.95 15.76 -8.98
C VAL A 12 -2.43 15.96 -8.94
N GLU A 13 -1.78 15.87 -10.10
CA GLU A 13 -0.35 16.15 -10.34
C GLU A 13 0.66 15.10 -9.82
N THR A 14 1.23 14.30 -10.73
CA THR A 14 2.70 14.06 -10.89
C THR A 14 2.88 12.99 -11.99
N ILE A 15 2.77 13.37 -13.27
CA ILE A 15 3.33 12.60 -14.39
C ILE A 15 4.30 13.56 -15.09
N PHE A 16 5.55 13.10 -15.32
CA PHE A 16 6.71 13.82 -15.87
C PHE A 16 7.52 14.70 -14.91
N ASP A 17 8.45 14.11 -14.16
CA ASP A 17 9.69 14.82 -13.79
C ASP A 17 10.89 13.87 -13.54
N LEU A 18 11.08 12.89 -14.42
CA LEU A 18 12.33 12.09 -14.46
C LEU A 18 13.36 12.79 -15.35
N GLY A 19 13.82 13.96 -14.90
CA GLY A 19 14.95 14.69 -15.47
C GLY A 19 16.28 14.25 -14.87
N HIS A 20 17.05 13.46 -15.62
CA HIS A 20 18.53 13.42 -15.66
C HIS A 20 19.30 13.89 -14.41
N SER A 21 19.37 13.06 -13.36
CA SER A 21 20.43 13.18 -12.36
C SER A 21 21.57 12.23 -12.69
N LYS A 22 22.76 12.79 -12.89
CA LYS A 22 24.00 12.06 -13.19
C LYS A 22 24.32 11.09 -12.06
N PHE A 23 24.34 9.79 -12.36
CA PHE A 23 24.78 8.73 -11.44
C PHE A 23 26.26 8.93 -11.09
N HIS A 24 26.54 9.64 -9.99
CA HIS A 24 27.85 9.66 -9.36
C HIS A 24 28.05 8.34 -8.60
N THR A 25 29.17 7.66 -8.89
CA THR A 25 29.62 6.39 -8.33
C THR A 25 30.04 6.49 -6.86
N ARG A 26 29.14 6.90 -5.96
CA ARG A 26 29.29 6.62 -4.53
C ARG A 26 28.60 5.29 -4.26
N ARG A 27 29.31 4.35 -3.62
CA ARG A 27 28.67 3.17 -2.99
C ARG A 27 27.41 3.64 -2.28
N THR A 28 26.24 3.16 -2.71
CA THR A 28 24.97 3.55 -2.11
C THR A 28 24.83 2.78 -0.81
N MET A 29 25.49 3.27 0.23
CA MET A 29 25.36 2.75 1.59
C MET A 29 24.03 3.22 2.16
N VAL A 30 23.24 2.30 2.68
CA VAL A 30 21.96 2.59 3.32
C VAL A 30 21.93 1.87 4.66
N ASN A 31 21.97 2.61 5.77
CA ASN A 31 22.05 2.01 7.11
C ASN A 31 23.11 0.88 7.17
N ASP A 32 24.31 1.16 6.65
CA ASP A 32 25.45 0.24 6.52
C ASP A 32 25.28 -0.95 5.55
N ILE A 33 24.19 -1.00 4.77
CA ILE A 33 24.00 -1.99 3.71
C ILE A 33 24.59 -1.46 2.40
N ASP A 34 25.56 -2.21 1.85
CA ASP A 34 26.09 -2.02 0.50
C ASP A 34 25.17 -2.71 -0.51
N ILE A 35 24.26 -1.95 -1.13
CA ILE A 35 23.29 -2.46 -2.11
C ILE A 35 24.00 -3.07 -3.33
N GLU A 36 25.13 -2.48 -3.76
CA GLU A 36 25.92 -3.00 -4.88
C GLU A 36 26.60 -4.33 -4.53
N ALA A 37 26.92 -4.55 -3.25
CA ALA A 37 27.44 -5.84 -2.81
C ALA A 37 26.36 -6.93 -2.81
N ILE A 38 25.09 -6.59 -2.57
CA ILE A 38 23.96 -7.52 -2.67
C ILE A 38 23.66 -7.87 -4.14
N ALA A 39 23.79 -6.88 -5.02
CA ALA A 39 23.67 -7.04 -6.45
C ALA A 39 24.95 -7.63 -7.07
N GLY A 40 25.22 -8.91 -6.80
CA GLY A 40 26.39 -9.62 -7.32
C GLY A 40 26.50 -9.58 -8.85
N LYS A 41 27.72 -9.77 -9.39
CA LYS A 41 28.02 -9.70 -10.84
C LYS A 41 27.22 -10.66 -11.72
N GLN A 42 26.70 -11.76 -11.17
CA GLN A 42 26.02 -12.84 -11.90
C GLN A 42 24.59 -13.08 -11.39
N GLY A 43 24.07 -12.20 -10.53
CA GLY A 43 22.77 -12.35 -9.90
C GLY A 43 22.74 -11.82 -8.47
N MET A 44 21.56 -11.87 -7.84
CA MET A 44 21.40 -11.45 -6.46
C MET A 44 22.04 -12.46 -5.50
N LEU A 45 22.74 -11.95 -4.48
CA LEU A 45 23.22 -12.78 -3.38
C LEU A 45 22.06 -13.22 -2.48
N ALA A 46 22.26 -14.31 -1.74
CA ALA A 46 21.27 -14.87 -0.81
C ALA A 46 20.72 -13.82 0.17
N ARG A 47 21.57 -12.87 0.59
CA ARG A 47 21.21 -11.76 1.48
C ARG A 47 20.03 -10.93 0.97
N ALA A 48 19.86 -10.79 -0.35
CA ALA A 48 18.72 -10.09 -0.94
C ALA A 48 17.37 -10.69 -0.54
N TYR A 49 17.34 -11.99 -0.21
CA TYR A 49 16.11 -12.74 0.02
C TYR A 49 15.87 -13.09 1.48
N THR A 50 16.90 -13.02 2.33
CA THR A 50 16.83 -13.53 3.70
C THR A 50 17.15 -12.51 4.78
N ASP A 51 17.76 -11.37 4.42
CA ASP A 51 18.15 -10.35 5.40
C ASP A 51 16.96 -9.49 5.83
N PRO A 52 16.59 -9.48 7.13
CA PRO A 52 15.52 -8.64 7.65
C PRO A 52 15.71 -7.14 7.40
N GLU A 53 16.94 -6.64 7.38
CA GLU A 53 17.19 -5.22 7.14
C GLU A 53 17.00 -4.85 5.66
N VAL A 54 17.30 -5.78 4.74
CA VAL A 54 16.96 -5.62 3.31
C VAL A 54 15.44 -5.58 3.14
N PHE A 55 14.71 -6.52 3.74
CA PHE A 55 13.25 -6.54 3.71
C PHE A 55 12.63 -5.23 4.23
N LYS A 56 13.15 -4.69 5.34
CA LYS A 56 12.69 -3.41 5.89
C LYS A 56 12.89 -2.25 4.90
N LEU A 57 14.04 -2.21 4.23
CA LEU A 57 14.32 -1.21 3.19
C LEU A 57 13.42 -1.39 1.97
N GLU A 58 13.16 -2.62 1.52
CA GLU A 58 12.22 -2.89 0.43
C GLU A 58 10.81 -2.39 0.78
N MET A 59 10.34 -2.65 2.01
CA MET A 59 9.05 -2.13 2.47
C MET A 59 9.00 -0.60 2.42
N GLU A 60 10.03 0.08 2.91
CA GLU A 60 10.08 1.55 2.98
C GLU A 60 10.27 2.23 1.59
N ARG A 61 11.09 1.63 0.73
CA ARG A 61 11.59 2.29 -0.48
C ARG A 61 10.95 1.79 -1.76
N ILE A 62 10.41 0.58 -1.76
CA ILE A 62 9.75 -0.02 -2.92
C ILE A 62 8.26 -0.10 -2.64
N PHE A 63 7.82 -0.94 -1.71
CA PHE A 63 6.39 -1.25 -1.56
C PHE A 63 5.55 -0.08 -1.02
N GLN A 64 6.16 0.87 -0.30
CA GLN A 64 5.53 2.13 0.09
C GLN A 64 5.69 3.25 -0.95
N ARG A 65 6.28 3.00 -2.13
CA ARG A 65 6.55 4.05 -3.14
C ARG A 65 6.05 3.73 -4.56
N VAL A 66 5.90 2.45 -4.89
CA VAL A 66 5.47 2.01 -6.21
C VAL A 66 3.97 1.76 -6.30
N TRP A 67 3.46 1.77 -7.53
CA TRP A 67 2.09 1.35 -7.82
C TRP A 67 1.92 -0.15 -7.60
N ILE A 68 0.97 -0.55 -6.74
CA ILE A 68 0.70 -1.95 -6.43
C ILE A 68 -0.72 -2.32 -6.83
N PHE A 69 -0.85 -3.45 -7.53
CA PHE A 69 -2.13 -4.03 -7.89
C PHE A 69 -2.82 -4.63 -6.68
N VAL A 70 -4.03 -4.13 -6.39
CA VAL A 70 -4.81 -4.55 -5.21
C VAL A 70 -6.09 -5.31 -5.56
N GLY A 71 -6.54 -5.25 -6.81
CA GLY A 71 -7.73 -5.95 -7.25
C GLY A 71 -8.29 -5.44 -8.57
N HIS A 72 -9.39 -6.06 -8.97
CA HIS A 72 -10.15 -5.71 -10.16
C HIS A 72 -11.51 -5.14 -9.78
N GLU A 73 -11.98 -4.15 -10.55
CA GLU A 73 -13.23 -3.45 -10.28
C GLU A 73 -14.47 -4.35 -10.20
N SER A 74 -14.46 -5.49 -10.92
CA SER A 74 -15.57 -6.45 -10.95
C SER A 74 -15.74 -7.22 -9.63
N GLN A 75 -14.74 -7.17 -8.75
CA GLN A 75 -14.81 -7.77 -7.41
C GLN A 75 -15.63 -6.91 -6.44
N VAL A 76 -15.87 -5.64 -6.79
CA VAL A 76 -16.65 -4.66 -6.01
C VAL A 76 -17.62 -3.88 -6.91
N PRO A 77 -18.62 -4.56 -7.51
CA PRO A 77 -19.48 -3.99 -8.54
C PRO A 77 -20.46 -2.92 -8.02
N LYS A 78 -20.89 -2.98 -6.76
CA LYS A 78 -21.94 -2.11 -6.20
C LYS A 78 -21.39 -1.18 -5.11
N PRO A 79 -21.96 0.02 -4.92
CA PRO A 79 -21.63 0.88 -3.80
C PRO A 79 -21.68 0.15 -2.45
N GLY A 80 -20.67 0.35 -1.62
CA GLY A 80 -20.51 -0.33 -0.33
C GLY A 80 -19.82 -1.69 -0.43
N ASP A 81 -19.66 -2.27 -1.63
CA ASP A 81 -18.88 -3.48 -1.80
C ASP A 81 -17.42 -3.20 -1.43
N PHE A 82 -16.82 -4.11 -0.68
CA PHE A 82 -15.42 -4.05 -0.33
C PHE A 82 -14.73 -5.41 -0.48
N ARG A 83 -13.41 -5.35 -0.72
CA ARG A 83 -12.51 -6.51 -0.71
C ARG A 83 -11.28 -6.19 0.12
N ARG A 84 -10.94 -7.07 1.07
CA ARG A 84 -9.71 -6.98 1.85
C ARG A 84 -8.54 -7.60 1.08
N THR A 85 -7.42 -6.90 1.06
CA THR A 85 -6.15 -7.31 0.45
C THR A 85 -4.97 -6.73 1.23
N SER A 86 -3.75 -6.82 0.73
CA SER A 86 -2.55 -6.33 1.41
C SER A 86 -1.55 -5.65 0.48
N ILE A 87 -0.81 -4.69 1.03
CA ILE A 87 0.30 -3.97 0.41
C ILE A 87 1.51 -4.12 1.32
N GLY A 88 2.48 -4.94 0.91
CA GLY A 88 3.57 -5.34 1.79
C GLY A 88 3.01 -5.96 3.07
N THR A 89 3.33 -5.36 4.22
CA THR A 89 2.86 -5.78 5.54
C THR A 89 1.55 -5.13 5.98
N ASN A 90 0.99 -4.20 5.20
CA ASN A 90 -0.21 -3.46 5.56
C ASN A 90 -1.47 -4.07 4.94
N GLU A 91 -2.50 -4.33 5.73
CA GLU A 91 -3.82 -4.71 5.22
C GLU A 91 -4.60 -3.49 4.76
N VAL A 92 -5.27 -3.64 3.62
CA VAL A 92 -6.08 -2.59 3.01
C VAL A 92 -7.44 -3.11 2.57
N LEU A 93 -8.41 -2.20 2.45
CA LEU A 93 -9.76 -2.44 1.96
C LEU A 93 -9.94 -1.69 0.65
N LEU A 94 -10.16 -2.39 -0.46
CA LEU A 94 -10.65 -1.82 -1.70
C LEU A 94 -12.17 -1.64 -1.58
N VAL A 95 -12.68 -0.42 -1.69
CA VAL A 95 -14.09 -0.09 -1.40
C VAL A 95 -14.70 0.70 -2.56
N ARG A 96 -15.87 0.26 -3.04
CA ARG A 96 -16.70 1.00 -3.99
C ARG A 96 -17.48 2.09 -3.28
N GLN A 97 -17.26 3.33 -3.70
CA GLN A 97 -17.91 4.51 -3.18
C GLN A 97 -19.33 4.66 -3.75
N LYS A 98 -20.11 5.59 -3.19
CA LYS A 98 -21.50 5.89 -3.63
C LYS A 98 -21.56 6.50 -5.03
N ASP A 99 -20.54 7.25 -5.42
CA ASP A 99 -20.36 7.83 -6.75
C ASP A 99 -19.72 6.86 -7.75
N TYR A 100 -19.65 5.56 -7.39
CA TYR A 100 -18.97 4.50 -8.12
C TYR A 100 -17.44 4.67 -8.26
N SER A 101 -16.81 5.67 -7.65
CA SER A 101 -15.35 5.72 -7.55
C SER A 101 -14.81 4.58 -6.67
N LEU A 102 -13.52 4.29 -6.78
CA LEU A 102 -12.84 3.30 -5.95
C LEU A 102 -11.90 4.00 -5.00
N LYS A 103 -11.93 3.61 -3.73
CA LYS A 103 -10.93 4.00 -2.74
C LYS A 103 -10.29 2.77 -2.14
N THR A 104 -9.05 2.94 -1.73
CA THR A 104 -8.38 1.95 -0.90
C THR A 104 -8.05 2.57 0.44
N LEU A 105 -8.43 1.89 1.52
CA LEU A 105 -8.26 2.36 2.90
C LEU A 105 -7.35 1.40 3.65
N PHE A 106 -6.52 1.89 4.58
CA PHE A 106 -5.88 0.98 5.54
C PHE A 106 -6.93 0.32 6.43
N ASN A 107 -6.79 -0.98 6.67
CA ASN A 107 -7.69 -1.74 7.53
C ASN A 107 -7.28 -1.59 9.01
N ASN A 108 -7.01 -0.37 9.46
CA ASN A 108 -6.59 -0.05 10.81
C ASN A 108 -7.40 1.12 11.37
N CYS A 109 -7.78 1.02 12.64
CA CYS A 109 -8.41 2.13 13.34
C CYS A 109 -7.35 3.16 13.72
N SER A 110 -7.58 4.44 13.38
CA SER A 110 -6.69 5.55 13.76
C SER A 110 -6.59 5.80 15.27
N HIS A 111 -7.45 5.19 16.10
CA HIS A 111 -7.33 5.27 17.56
C HIS A 111 -6.20 4.38 18.11
N ARG A 112 -6.25 3.05 17.90
CA ARG A 112 -5.28 2.08 18.46
C ARG A 112 -4.85 0.99 17.49
N GLY A 113 -4.99 1.22 16.19
CA GLY A 113 -4.53 0.29 15.15
C GLY A 113 -5.34 -1.00 15.01
N THR A 114 -6.44 -1.16 15.75
CA THR A 114 -7.31 -2.35 15.65
C THR A 114 -7.81 -2.55 14.23
N ARG A 115 -7.83 -3.79 13.75
CA ARG A 115 -8.40 -4.15 12.45
C ARG A 115 -9.88 -3.76 12.39
N LEU A 116 -10.28 -2.99 11.36
CA LEU A 116 -11.66 -2.49 11.21
C LEU A 116 -12.61 -3.56 10.66
N CYS A 117 -12.15 -4.33 9.67
CA CYS A 117 -12.95 -5.36 9.02
C CYS A 117 -12.23 -6.71 8.99
N ALA A 118 -12.82 -7.70 9.68
CA ALA A 118 -12.33 -9.08 9.69
C ALA A 118 -12.80 -9.91 8.49
N ALA A 119 -13.86 -9.49 7.81
CA ALA A 119 -14.34 -10.17 6.61
C ALA A 119 -13.39 -9.95 5.42
N THR A 120 -13.26 -10.95 4.56
CA THR A 120 -12.44 -10.87 3.34
C THR A 120 -13.11 -10.03 2.27
N GLU A 121 -14.44 -10.00 2.23
CA GLU A 121 -15.29 -9.25 1.30
C GLU A 121 -16.69 -9.06 1.88
N GLY A 122 -17.49 -8.21 1.24
CA GLY A 122 -18.90 -8.02 1.56
C GLY A 122 -19.39 -6.64 1.13
N ASN A 123 -20.56 -6.24 1.64
CA ASN A 123 -21.14 -4.91 1.42
C ASN A 123 -21.42 -4.23 2.78
N ARG A 124 -21.04 -2.96 2.93
CA ARG A 124 -21.24 -2.19 4.16
C ARG A 124 -21.64 -0.75 3.85
N ALA A 125 -22.32 -0.12 4.80
CA ALA A 125 -22.58 1.33 4.79
C ALA A 125 -21.48 2.12 5.54
N SER A 126 -20.79 1.49 6.49
CA SER A 126 -19.70 2.07 7.29
C SER A 126 -18.82 0.96 7.88
N PHE A 127 -17.63 1.35 8.36
CA PHE A 127 -16.73 0.47 9.11
C PHE A 127 -16.71 0.91 10.58
N ILE A 128 -17.13 0.02 11.47
CA ILE A 128 -17.19 0.28 12.91
C ILE A 128 -16.04 -0.48 13.57
N CYS A 129 -15.17 0.25 14.27
CA CYS A 129 -14.07 -0.36 15.01
C CYS A 129 -14.62 -1.24 16.15
N PRO A 130 -14.26 -2.54 16.21
CA PRO A 130 -14.80 -3.45 17.24
C PRO A 130 -14.28 -3.15 18.65
N TYR A 131 -13.30 -2.25 18.79
CA TYR A 131 -12.72 -1.93 20.10
C TYR A 131 -13.50 -0.82 20.83
N HIS A 132 -13.65 0.35 20.20
CA HIS A 132 -14.26 1.54 20.83
C HIS A 132 -15.34 2.19 19.96
N ALA A 133 -15.85 1.46 18.96
CA ALA A 133 -16.95 1.91 18.10
C ALA A 133 -16.71 3.21 17.30
N TRP A 134 -15.45 3.63 17.11
CA TRP A 134 -15.13 4.65 16.10
C TRP A 134 -15.66 4.19 14.74
N THR A 135 -16.48 5.05 14.13
CA THR A 135 -17.22 4.71 12.91
C THR A 135 -16.66 5.53 11.76
N PHE A 136 -16.23 4.83 10.71
CA PHE A 136 -15.68 5.41 9.51
C PHE A 136 -16.67 5.26 8.36
N ASP A 137 -16.83 6.30 7.56
CA ASP A 137 -17.50 6.21 6.27
C ASP A 137 -16.71 5.34 5.27
N LEU A 138 -17.34 5.01 4.15
CA LEU A 138 -16.72 4.22 3.08
C LEU A 138 -15.51 4.88 2.43
N ASP A 139 -15.34 6.19 2.66
CA ASP A 139 -14.21 6.96 2.18
C ASP A 139 -13.07 7.08 3.20
N GLY A 140 -13.24 6.50 4.40
CA GLY A 140 -12.29 6.54 5.51
C GLY A 140 -12.46 7.73 6.46
N THR A 141 -13.41 8.64 6.22
CA THR A 141 -13.67 9.78 7.11
C THR A 141 -14.26 9.29 8.43
N LEU A 142 -13.71 9.74 9.56
CA LEU A 142 -14.24 9.46 10.89
C LEU A 142 -15.51 10.28 11.13
N LYS A 143 -16.57 9.63 11.63
CA LYS A 143 -17.80 10.26 12.11
C LYS A 143 -17.76 10.57 13.60
#